data_AF-A0A7L2LDD9-F1
#
_entry.id   AF-A0A7L2LDD9-F1
#
_cell.length_a   1.000
_cell.length_b   1.000
_cell.length_c   1.000
_cell.angle_alpha   90.00
_cell.angle_beta   90.00
_cell.angle_gamma   90.00
#
_symmetry.space_group_name_H-M   'P 1'
#
loop_
_entity.id
_entity.type
_entity.pdbx_description
1 polymer ?
#
loop_
_entity_poly.entity_id
_entity_poly.type
_entity_poly.pdbx_seq_one_letter_code
_entity_poly.pdbx_strand_id
1 'polypeptide(L)'
;PGDSYGVLPRPCHALVLLNPQSGSGRALDDFQAVVQPMLAEADIATTVFVTERPHHAHEKVRDEDLSQWDTLVVMSGDGLLFEVVNGLMERPDWKEAMKKPLCILPGGSGNALAASINYYAGYDHVAKKKLLTNCTFILCKGLYTQMDLVSLSTASGKRFFSFLGFGWGFISDVDIDSEKYRWLGSARFTLGTLQCLAKLRVYQGRLSYLPIATEQGSSPASRDPHAPVTNGHILQPAGTEGPGSLPPDSLLVPLGQPVPAHWTVVPEEEFVLVYAIYQSHLGTNLLMAPAARLHDGCIHLFYMKAGISRVTLLKLFLAMSRGTHLDLNCPHLCYVPVRAFRLEPRVAAGIMTVDGEALACEPVQG
;
A
#
# COMPACT_ATOMS: atom_id res chain seq x y z
N PRO A 1 -7.99 -19.10 13.95
CA PRO A 1 -6.55 -19.23 13.63
C PRO A 1 -6.01 -17.87 13.18
N GLY A 2 -5.34 -17.06 13.98
CA GLY A 2 -4.45 -17.32 15.11
C GLY A 2 -3.37 -16.25 15.02
N ASP A 3 -3.78 -14.99 14.81
CA ASP A 3 -2.85 -13.89 14.57
C ASP A 3 -2.18 -13.55 15.91
N SER A 4 -0.87 -13.73 15.98
CA SER A 4 -0.08 -13.30 17.13
C SER A 4 0.10 -11.79 17.08
N TYR A 5 -0.64 -11.06 17.91
CA TYR A 5 -0.46 -9.64 18.07
C TYR A 5 0.70 -9.35 19.02
N GLY A 6 1.55 -8.40 18.65
CA GLY A 6 2.40 -7.69 19.59
C GLY A 6 1.56 -6.70 20.42
N VAL A 7 2.09 -6.31 21.58
CA VAL A 7 1.42 -5.38 22.50
C VAL A 7 2.39 -4.25 22.84
N LEU A 8 1.94 -3.00 22.67
CA LEU A 8 2.66 -1.82 23.15
C LEU A 8 2.72 -1.80 24.68
N PRO A 9 3.81 -1.30 25.28
CA PRO A 9 3.91 -1.19 26.73
C PRO A 9 2.87 -0.23 27.31
N ARG A 10 2.65 -0.29 28.63
CA ARG A 10 1.83 0.65 29.39
C ARG A 10 2.60 1.08 30.65
N PRO A 11 2.88 2.38 30.85
CA PRO A 11 2.59 3.51 29.94
C PRO A 11 3.35 3.40 28.60
N CYS A 12 2.86 4.10 27.58
CA CYS A 12 3.42 4.13 26.21
C CYS A 12 3.78 5.57 25.82
N HIS A 13 4.90 5.77 25.13
CA HIS A 13 5.30 7.06 24.57
C HIS A 13 5.20 7.04 23.04
N ALA A 14 4.39 7.94 22.48
CA ALA A 14 4.15 8.04 21.04
C ALA A 14 4.66 9.36 20.45
N LEU A 15 5.42 9.29 19.36
CA LEU A 15 5.67 10.45 18.50
C LEU A 15 4.54 10.57 17.47
N VAL A 16 3.80 11.69 17.52
CA VAL A 16 2.69 11.97 16.60
C VAL A 16 3.18 12.91 15.50
N LEU A 17 3.30 12.40 14.28
CA LEU A 17 3.60 13.16 13.08
C LEU A 17 2.27 13.62 12.47
N LEU A 18 2.02 14.93 12.53
CA LEU A 18 0.73 15.52 12.15
C LEU A 18 0.91 16.53 11.02
N ASN A 19 0.10 16.43 9.97
CA ASN A 19 0.01 17.49 8.96
C ASN A 19 -1.30 18.27 9.16
N PRO A 20 -1.25 19.54 9.61
CA PRO A 20 -2.45 20.30 9.97
C PRO A 20 -3.31 20.63 8.75
N GLN A 21 -2.70 20.69 7.56
CA GLN A 21 -3.36 20.98 6.28
C GLN A 21 -3.94 19.71 5.61
N SER A 22 -3.87 18.55 6.26
CA SER A 22 -4.43 17.31 5.73
C SER A 22 -5.95 17.40 5.59
N GLY A 23 -6.49 16.81 4.53
CA GLY A 23 -7.92 16.67 4.35
C GLY A 23 -8.63 18.03 4.31
N SER A 24 -9.53 18.25 5.26
CA SER A 24 -10.28 19.51 5.42
C SER A 24 -9.55 20.56 6.29
N GLY A 25 -8.26 20.38 6.57
CA GLY A 25 -7.46 21.32 7.38
C GLY A 25 -7.79 21.30 8.88
N ARG A 26 -8.33 20.19 9.40
CA ARG A 26 -8.76 20.06 10.80
C ARG A 26 -8.02 18.98 11.58
N ALA A 27 -6.90 18.47 11.05
CA ALA A 27 -6.21 17.34 11.67
C ALA A 27 -5.76 17.67 13.11
N LEU A 28 -5.30 18.90 13.36
CA LEU A 28 -4.90 19.35 14.70
C LEU A 28 -6.11 19.47 15.66
N ASP A 29 -7.20 20.07 15.20
CA ASP A 29 -8.43 20.19 16.00
C ASP A 29 -9.02 18.82 16.34
N ASP A 30 -9.08 17.92 15.35
CA ASP A 30 -9.59 16.56 15.54
C ASP A 30 -8.63 15.73 16.43
N PHE A 31 -7.31 16.00 16.41
CA PHE A 31 -6.35 15.41 17.36
C PHE A 31 -6.69 15.84 18.79
N GLN A 32 -6.78 17.15 19.04
CA GLN A 32 -7.03 17.70 20.38
C GLN A 32 -8.40 17.30 20.93
N ALA A 33 -9.43 17.28 20.07
CA ALA A 33 -10.80 17.04 20.50
C ALA A 33 -11.17 15.55 20.64
N VAL A 34 -10.51 14.66 19.89
CA VAL A 34 -10.88 13.23 19.84
C VAL A 34 -9.72 12.33 20.25
N VAL A 35 -8.56 12.49 19.61
CA VAL A 35 -7.44 11.57 19.77
C VAL A 35 -6.77 11.73 21.13
N GLN A 36 -6.36 12.93 21.47
CA GLN A 36 -5.60 13.23 22.69
C GLN A 36 -6.32 12.78 23.97
N PRO A 37 -7.64 13.01 24.18
CA PRO A 37 -8.35 12.49 25.34
C PRO A 37 -8.37 10.96 25.40
N MET A 38 -8.60 10.28 24.27
CA MET A 38 -8.60 8.81 24.23
C MET A 38 -7.23 8.21 24.54
N LEU A 39 -6.16 8.86 24.07
CA LEU A 39 -4.78 8.43 24.34
C LEU A 39 -4.40 8.66 25.81
N ALA A 40 -4.83 9.77 26.41
CA ALA A 40 -4.61 10.06 27.83
C ALA A 40 -5.26 9.00 28.73
N GLU A 41 -6.52 8.64 28.48
CA GLU A 41 -7.23 7.57 29.20
C GLU A 41 -6.60 6.18 29.03
N ALA A 42 -5.80 6.00 27.98
CA ALA A 42 -5.09 4.74 27.71
C ALA A 42 -3.64 4.74 28.24
N ASP A 43 -3.19 5.76 28.99
CA ASP A 43 -1.79 5.90 29.41
C ASP A 43 -0.80 5.95 28.22
N ILE A 44 -1.18 6.63 27.14
CA ILE A 44 -0.31 6.94 25.99
C ILE A 44 0.09 8.41 26.05
N ALA A 45 1.30 8.68 26.51
CA ALA A 45 1.89 10.01 26.42
C ALA A 45 2.25 10.32 24.97
N THR A 46 1.99 11.55 24.52
CA THR A 46 2.22 11.96 23.13
C THR A 46 3.15 13.16 23.04
N THR A 47 4.05 13.12 22.08
CA THR A 47 4.79 14.30 21.60
C THR A 47 4.36 14.58 20.18
N VAL A 48 3.85 15.78 19.91
CA VAL A 48 3.33 16.15 18.59
C VAL A 48 4.40 16.89 17.79
N PHE A 49 4.71 16.38 16.61
CA PHE A 49 5.52 17.04 15.60
C PHE A 49 4.62 17.47 14.43
N VAL A 50 4.48 18.78 14.28
CA VAL A 50 3.69 19.39 13.21
C VAL A 50 4.56 19.54 11.97
N THR A 51 4.16 18.89 10.89
CA THR A 51 4.83 19.02 9.59
C THR A 51 4.41 20.29 8.88
N GLU A 52 5.34 20.86 8.10
CA GLU A 52 5.19 22.22 7.54
C GLU A 52 5.38 22.25 6.02
N ARG A 53 6.01 21.21 5.45
CA ARG A 53 6.38 21.14 4.04
C ARG A 53 6.48 19.68 3.58
N PRO A 54 6.46 19.41 2.26
CA PRO A 54 6.78 18.10 1.72
C PRO A 54 8.11 17.57 2.25
N HIS A 55 8.19 16.27 2.46
CA HIS A 55 9.36 15.55 2.98
C HIS A 55 9.78 15.90 4.42
N HIS A 56 9.01 16.70 5.16
CA HIS A 56 9.36 17.04 6.54
C HIS A 56 9.22 15.83 7.49
N ALA A 57 8.22 14.96 7.26
CA ALA A 57 8.10 13.74 8.05
C ALA A 57 9.20 12.73 7.71
N HIS A 58 9.54 12.62 6.42
CA HIS A 58 10.64 11.78 5.93
C HIS A 58 11.95 12.13 6.62
N GLU A 59 12.37 13.40 6.58
CA GLU A 59 13.60 13.88 7.21
C GLU A 59 13.56 13.70 8.72
N LYS A 60 12.41 14.01 9.35
CA LYS A 60 12.23 13.86 10.80
C LYS A 60 12.52 12.43 11.22
N VAL A 61 11.88 11.42 10.62
CA VAL A 61 12.07 10.02 11.06
C VAL A 61 13.41 9.43 10.65
N ARG A 62 14.00 9.89 9.54
CA ARG A 62 15.36 9.51 9.13
C ARG A 62 16.37 9.90 10.21
N ASP A 63 16.23 11.11 10.77
CA ASP A 63 17.21 11.68 11.70
C ASP A 63 16.83 11.50 13.19
N GLU A 64 15.67 10.90 13.48
CA GLU A 64 15.14 10.73 14.85
C GLU A 64 15.88 9.65 15.67
N ASP A 65 15.99 9.87 16.98
CA ASP A 65 16.30 8.80 17.94
C ASP A 65 15.04 8.00 18.26
N LEU A 66 14.82 6.91 17.50
CA LEU A 66 13.65 6.05 17.63
C LEU A 66 13.60 5.25 18.94
N SER A 67 14.67 5.26 19.75
CA SER A 67 14.68 4.57 21.06
C SER A 67 13.80 5.27 22.10
N GLN A 68 13.47 6.54 21.88
CA GLN A 68 12.66 7.37 22.77
C GLN A 68 11.16 7.06 22.68
N TRP A 69 10.74 6.37 21.62
CA TRP A 69 9.34 6.20 21.24
C TRP A 69 8.98 4.73 21.23
N ASP A 70 7.85 4.35 21.81
CA ASP A 70 7.33 2.98 21.69
C ASP A 70 6.62 2.76 20.35
N THR A 71 6.07 3.84 19.77
CA THR A 71 5.33 3.81 18.51
C THR A 71 5.40 5.16 17.79
N LEU A 72 5.28 5.14 16.46
CA LEU A 72 5.10 6.35 15.65
C LEU A 72 3.66 6.42 15.16
N VAL A 73 2.99 7.53 15.40
CA VAL A 73 1.60 7.77 15.01
C VAL A 73 1.56 8.82 13.92
N VAL A 74 1.06 8.46 12.74
CA VAL A 74 0.91 9.36 11.59
C VAL A 74 -0.54 9.80 11.51
N MET A 75 -0.80 11.09 11.74
CA MET A 75 -2.13 11.68 11.64
C MET A 75 -2.24 12.58 10.40
N SER A 76 -2.62 11.96 9.28
CA SER A 76 -2.77 12.60 7.97
C SER A 76 -3.51 11.64 7.01
N GLY A 77 -3.18 11.62 5.73
CA GLY A 77 -3.55 10.57 4.79
C GLY A 77 -2.37 9.63 4.49
N ASP A 78 -2.57 8.75 3.50
CA ASP A 78 -1.59 7.73 3.11
C ASP A 78 -0.21 8.32 2.73
N GLY A 79 -0.18 9.49 2.06
CA GLY A 79 1.08 10.14 1.63
C GLY A 79 2.04 10.54 2.76
N LEU A 80 1.55 10.91 3.95
CA LEU A 80 2.46 11.22 5.07
C LEU A 80 3.08 9.95 5.64
N LEU A 81 2.34 8.83 5.63
CA LEU A 81 2.88 7.55 6.02
C LEU A 81 3.90 7.05 4.99
N PHE A 82 3.68 7.34 3.71
CA PHE A 82 4.65 7.06 2.64
C PHE A 82 5.99 7.75 2.90
N GLU A 83 5.97 9.04 3.29
CA GLU A 83 7.18 9.76 3.73
C GLU A 83 7.85 9.08 4.93
N VAL A 84 7.06 8.66 5.92
CA VAL A 84 7.60 8.02 7.13
C VAL A 84 8.27 6.69 6.82
N VAL A 85 7.60 5.81 6.07
CA VAL A 85 8.14 4.49 5.71
C VAL A 85 9.43 4.64 4.92
N ASN A 86 9.47 5.52 3.93
CA ASN A 86 10.67 5.71 3.12
C ASN A 86 11.80 6.40 3.89
N GLY A 87 11.48 7.33 4.81
CA GLY A 87 12.47 7.93 5.70
C GLY A 87 13.10 6.92 6.65
N LEU A 88 12.32 5.96 7.19
CA LEU A 88 12.84 4.86 8.01
C LEU A 88 13.72 3.89 7.21
N MET A 89 13.33 3.60 5.97
CA MET A 89 14.09 2.73 5.06
C MET A 89 15.41 3.34 4.56
N GLU A 90 15.53 4.67 4.56
CA GLU A 90 16.78 5.36 4.22
C GLU A 90 17.83 5.30 5.34
N ARG A 91 17.44 4.90 6.55
CA ARG A 91 18.35 4.87 7.69
C ARG A 91 19.39 3.75 7.58
N PRO A 92 20.62 3.95 8.07
CA PRO A 92 21.63 2.88 8.16
C PRO A 92 21.17 1.68 9.01
N ASP A 93 20.33 1.93 10.02
CA ASP A 93 19.74 0.95 10.94
C ASP A 93 18.30 0.54 10.55
N TRP A 94 17.92 0.66 9.27
CA TRP A 94 16.55 0.41 8.79
C TRP A 94 15.96 -0.92 9.27
N LYS A 95 16.77 -1.98 9.41
CA LYS A 95 16.34 -3.31 9.89
C LYS A 95 15.74 -3.24 11.30
N GLU A 96 16.28 -2.41 12.17
CA GLU A 96 15.74 -2.19 13.52
C GLU A 96 14.69 -1.08 13.52
N ALA A 97 14.89 -0.02 12.73
CA ALA A 97 13.94 1.09 12.61
C ALA A 97 12.55 0.61 12.16
N MET A 98 12.49 -0.30 11.19
CA MET A 98 11.24 -0.87 10.67
C MET A 98 10.52 -1.82 11.63
N LYS A 99 11.17 -2.24 12.73
CA LYS A 99 10.49 -2.96 13.81
C LYS A 99 9.66 -2.03 14.70
N LYS A 100 9.85 -0.71 14.60
CA LYS A 100 9.06 0.26 15.35
C LYS A 100 7.61 0.19 14.88
N PRO A 101 6.64 -0.08 15.77
CA PRO A 101 5.23 -0.06 15.40
C PRO A 101 4.83 1.30 14.81
N LEU A 102 4.12 1.24 13.68
CA LEU A 102 3.55 2.40 13.01
C LEU A 102 2.03 2.36 13.15
N CYS A 103 1.42 3.52 13.40
CA CYS A 103 -0.01 3.70 13.46
C CYS A 103 -0.43 4.80 12.49
N ILE A 104 -1.51 4.58 11.74
CA ILE A 104 -2.14 5.61 10.92
C ILE A 104 -3.48 6.03 11.53
N LEU A 105 -3.63 7.34 11.75
CA LEU A 105 -4.89 7.96 12.16
C LEU A 105 -5.40 8.84 11.01
N PRO A 106 -6.63 8.63 10.52
CA PRO A 106 -7.12 9.31 9.33
C PRO A 106 -7.43 10.79 9.61
N GLY A 107 -6.60 11.67 9.05
CA GLY A 107 -6.81 13.11 8.97
C GLY A 107 -6.81 13.64 7.53
N GLY A 108 -6.55 12.78 6.54
CA GLY A 108 -6.42 13.13 5.13
C GLY A 108 -7.69 12.95 4.29
N SER A 109 -7.56 13.22 2.99
CA SER A 109 -8.60 12.92 1.99
C SER A 109 -8.53 11.49 1.46
N GLY A 110 -7.32 10.92 1.38
CA GLY A 110 -7.05 9.50 1.14
C GLY A 110 -6.63 8.85 2.46
N ASN A 111 -7.37 7.82 2.88
CA ASN A 111 -7.15 7.11 4.14
C ASN A 111 -7.33 5.60 3.93
N ALA A 112 -6.78 5.09 2.84
CA ALA A 112 -7.03 3.75 2.36
C ALA A 112 -6.45 2.69 3.30
N LEU A 113 -5.25 2.91 3.86
CA LEU A 113 -4.70 1.99 4.85
C LEU A 113 -5.51 2.02 6.15
N ALA A 114 -5.91 3.21 6.64
CA ALA A 114 -6.75 3.31 7.84
C ALA A 114 -8.10 2.59 7.68
N ALA A 115 -8.71 2.68 6.50
CA ALA A 115 -9.93 1.95 6.15
C ALA A 115 -9.69 0.43 6.11
N SER A 116 -8.56 -0.01 5.56
CA SER A 116 -8.16 -1.43 5.54
C SER A 116 -7.98 -1.97 6.95
N ILE A 117 -7.25 -1.26 7.83
CA ILE A 117 -7.06 -1.65 9.23
C ILE A 117 -8.40 -1.73 9.98
N ASN A 118 -9.29 -0.75 9.77
CA ASN A 118 -10.64 -0.77 10.36
C ASN A 118 -11.43 -2.02 9.90
N TYR A 119 -11.35 -2.35 8.61
CA TYR A 119 -11.98 -3.54 8.04
C TYR A 119 -11.41 -4.84 8.63
N TYR A 120 -10.09 -4.96 8.72
CA TYR A 120 -9.42 -6.13 9.31
C TYR A 120 -9.74 -6.32 10.80
N ALA A 121 -9.94 -5.22 11.52
CA ALA A 121 -10.37 -5.25 12.91
C ALA A 121 -11.86 -5.62 13.09
N GLY A 122 -12.59 -5.88 11.99
CA GLY A 122 -13.99 -6.32 12.01
C GLY A 122 -15.00 -5.21 12.27
N TYR A 123 -14.60 -3.94 12.11
CA TYR A 123 -15.52 -2.81 12.24
C TYR A 123 -16.32 -2.57 10.96
N ASP A 124 -17.48 -1.93 11.12
CA ASP A 124 -18.28 -1.46 9.99
C ASP A 124 -17.51 -0.48 9.10
N HIS A 125 -17.89 -0.42 7.83
CA HIS A 125 -17.37 0.57 6.89
C HIS A 125 -17.83 1.96 7.30
N VAL A 126 -16.89 2.76 7.82
CA VAL A 126 -17.14 4.10 8.32
C VAL A 126 -16.12 5.10 7.77
N ALA A 127 -16.47 6.38 7.78
CA ALA A 127 -15.63 7.46 7.28
C ALA A 127 -15.53 8.62 8.28
N LYS A 128 -14.60 9.54 8.02
CA LYS A 128 -14.41 10.78 8.78
C LYS A 128 -14.18 10.49 10.27
N LYS A 129 -14.82 11.25 11.17
CA LYS A 129 -14.65 11.13 12.62
C LYS A 129 -14.89 9.72 13.15
N LYS A 130 -15.84 8.95 12.60
CA LYS A 130 -16.08 7.57 13.04
C LYS A 130 -14.89 6.67 12.74
N LEU A 131 -14.29 6.80 11.55
CA LEU A 131 -13.07 6.06 11.22
C LEU A 131 -11.91 6.49 12.12
N LEU A 132 -11.75 7.80 12.36
CA LEU A 132 -10.74 8.32 13.29
C LEU A 132 -10.90 7.73 14.69
N THR A 133 -12.13 7.70 15.22
CA THR A 133 -12.42 7.11 16.54
C THR A 133 -12.10 5.61 16.56
N ASN A 134 -12.48 4.85 15.53
CA ASN A 134 -12.16 3.42 15.45
C ASN A 134 -10.64 3.18 15.42
N CYS A 135 -9.90 3.87 14.55
CA CYS A 135 -8.44 3.74 14.46
C CYS A 135 -7.75 4.18 15.76
N THR A 136 -8.24 5.24 16.42
CA THR A 136 -7.73 5.67 17.72
C THR A 136 -7.99 4.61 18.78
N PHE A 137 -9.17 4.00 18.78
CA PHE A 137 -9.49 2.92 19.72
C PHE A 137 -8.59 1.69 19.51
N ILE A 138 -8.25 1.36 18.26
CA ILE A 138 -7.27 0.30 17.95
C ILE A 138 -5.90 0.65 18.55
N LEU A 139 -5.43 1.89 18.39
CA LEU A 139 -4.20 2.37 19.04
C LEU A 139 -4.29 2.30 20.58
N CYS A 140 -5.43 2.68 21.17
CA CYS A 140 -5.67 2.56 22.61
C CYS A 140 -5.63 1.12 23.11
N LYS A 141 -5.96 0.11 22.29
CA LYS A 141 -5.73 -1.30 22.65
C LYS A 141 -4.24 -1.67 22.65
N GLY A 142 -3.42 -0.95 21.88
CA GLY A 142 -1.97 -1.17 21.79
C GLY A 142 -1.59 -2.45 21.07
N LEU A 143 -2.51 -3.08 20.34
CA LEU A 143 -2.22 -4.28 19.56
C LEU A 143 -1.60 -3.89 18.22
N TYR A 144 -0.53 -4.57 17.83
CA TYR A 144 0.10 -4.41 16.52
C TYR A 144 0.42 -5.77 15.90
N THR A 145 0.56 -5.79 14.58
CA THR A 145 0.92 -6.99 13.82
C THR A 145 1.80 -6.60 12.64
N GLN A 146 2.38 -7.58 11.97
CA GLN A 146 3.18 -7.37 10.77
C GLN A 146 2.31 -6.95 9.59
N MET A 147 2.92 -6.20 8.68
CA MET A 147 2.31 -5.80 7.41
C MET A 147 3.35 -5.95 6.30
N ASP A 148 2.91 -6.43 5.15
CA ASP A 148 3.76 -6.53 3.96
C ASP A 148 4.14 -5.15 3.45
N LEU A 149 5.34 -5.08 2.88
CA LEU A 149 5.89 -3.90 2.23
C LEU A 149 6.48 -4.31 0.89
N VAL A 150 6.15 -3.57 -0.16
CA VAL A 150 6.62 -3.85 -1.52
C VAL A 150 7.75 -2.89 -1.88
N SER A 151 8.86 -3.45 -2.35
CA SER A 151 9.98 -2.70 -2.90
C SER A 151 9.71 -2.42 -4.36
N LEU A 152 9.70 -1.15 -4.77
CA LEU A 152 9.50 -0.74 -6.16
C LEU A 152 10.81 -0.16 -6.70
N SER A 153 11.19 -0.61 -7.89
CA SER A 153 12.38 -0.14 -8.62
C SER A 153 11.98 0.40 -9.98
N THR A 154 12.51 1.57 -10.35
CA THR A 154 12.22 2.24 -11.63
C THR A 154 13.41 2.22 -12.58
N ALA A 155 13.16 2.47 -13.87
CA ALA A 155 14.20 2.50 -14.89
C ALA A 155 15.27 3.57 -14.65
N SER A 156 14.90 4.70 -14.04
CA SER A 156 15.84 5.75 -13.61
C SER A 156 16.72 5.35 -12.42
N GLY A 157 16.56 4.14 -11.88
CA GLY A 157 17.35 3.61 -10.77
C GLY A 157 16.84 4.06 -9.40
N LYS A 158 15.65 4.67 -9.33
CA LYS A 158 15.02 4.99 -8.06
C LYS A 158 14.45 3.72 -7.44
N ARG A 159 14.60 3.60 -6.13
CA ARG A 159 13.99 2.56 -5.31
C ARG A 159 13.23 3.19 -4.16
N PHE A 160 12.01 2.76 -3.93
CA PHE A 160 11.17 3.22 -2.83
C PHE A 160 10.26 2.07 -2.37
N PHE A 161 9.67 2.25 -1.19
CA PHE A 161 8.86 1.23 -0.54
C PHE A 161 7.41 1.70 -0.46
N SER A 162 6.50 0.78 -0.74
CA SER A 162 5.07 1.05 -0.86
C SER A 162 4.29 0.06 -0.02
N PHE A 163 3.33 0.56 0.75
CA PHE A 163 2.52 -0.24 1.68
C PHE A 163 1.07 -0.38 1.24
N LEU A 164 0.62 0.44 0.28
CA LEU A 164 -0.77 0.50 -0.14
C LEU A 164 -0.94 0.00 -1.59
N GLY A 165 -0.21 0.59 -2.54
CA GLY A 165 -0.28 0.13 -3.91
C GLY A 165 0.40 1.01 -4.96
N PHE A 166 0.61 0.39 -6.12
CA PHE A 166 1.11 1.02 -7.35
C PHE A 166 0.00 1.06 -8.40
N GLY A 167 -0.16 2.21 -9.06
CA GLY A 167 -1.14 2.42 -10.11
C GLY A 167 -0.54 2.93 -11.41
N TRP A 168 -1.15 2.54 -12.52
CA TRP A 168 -0.96 3.12 -13.84
C TRP A 168 -2.27 3.19 -14.62
N GLY A 169 -2.51 4.31 -15.30
CA GLY A 169 -3.69 4.53 -16.12
C GLY A 169 -4.87 5.10 -15.34
N PHE A 170 -6.07 4.58 -15.54
CA PHE A 170 -7.32 5.20 -15.09
C PHE A 170 -7.34 5.61 -13.60
N ILE A 171 -6.86 4.75 -12.69
CA ILE A 171 -6.89 5.06 -11.24
C ILE A 171 -5.89 6.19 -10.92
N SER A 172 -4.68 6.13 -11.46
CA SER A 172 -3.66 7.17 -11.27
C SER A 172 -4.07 8.51 -11.87
N ASP A 173 -4.78 8.49 -13.00
CA ASP A 173 -5.40 9.70 -13.55
C ASP A 173 -6.42 10.31 -12.60
N VAL A 174 -7.26 9.48 -11.97
CA VAL A 174 -8.24 9.95 -10.97
C VAL A 174 -7.52 10.54 -9.75
N ASP A 175 -6.47 9.88 -9.26
CA ASP A 175 -5.69 10.36 -8.12
C ASP A 175 -5.16 11.77 -8.36
N ILE A 176 -4.51 12.00 -9.50
CA ILE A 176 -3.87 13.28 -9.83
C ILE A 176 -4.87 14.33 -10.33
N ASP A 177 -5.78 14.00 -11.26
CA ASP A 177 -6.72 14.98 -11.81
C ASP A 177 -7.72 15.48 -10.75
N SER A 178 -7.96 14.69 -9.69
CA SER A 178 -8.85 15.08 -8.60
C SER A 178 -8.18 15.93 -7.51
N GLU A 179 -6.86 16.15 -7.55
CA GLU A 179 -6.16 17.01 -6.58
C GLU A 179 -6.65 18.46 -6.62
N LYS A 180 -7.05 18.98 -7.79
CA LYS A 180 -7.69 20.30 -7.91
C LYS A 180 -9.03 20.41 -7.14
N TYR A 181 -9.60 19.27 -6.74
CA TYR A 181 -10.81 19.16 -5.94
C TYR A 181 -10.53 18.73 -4.49
N ARG A 182 -9.30 18.87 -3.98
CA ARG A 182 -8.92 18.45 -2.62
C ARG A 182 -9.82 19.00 -1.51
N TRP A 183 -10.40 20.18 -1.72
CA TRP A 183 -11.39 20.81 -0.83
C TRP A 183 -12.69 20.00 -0.66
N LEU A 184 -13.01 19.07 -1.56
CA LEU A 184 -14.13 18.13 -1.45
C LEU A 184 -13.83 16.93 -0.53
N GLY A 185 -12.61 16.82 0.00
CA GLY A 185 -12.17 15.67 0.77
C GLY A 185 -12.23 14.39 -0.08
N SER A 186 -12.70 13.28 0.49
CA SER A 186 -12.79 11.99 -0.20
C SER A 186 -13.76 11.98 -1.40
N ALA A 187 -14.72 12.91 -1.47
CA ALA A 187 -15.65 12.98 -2.60
C ALA A 187 -14.97 13.37 -3.92
N ARG A 188 -13.75 13.93 -3.85
CA ARG A 188 -12.91 14.23 -5.02
C ARG A 188 -12.69 13.02 -5.92
N PHE A 189 -12.54 11.83 -5.34
CA PHE A 189 -12.28 10.60 -6.09
C PHE A 189 -13.51 10.19 -6.90
N THR A 190 -14.72 10.29 -6.33
CA THR A 190 -15.95 10.02 -7.07
C THR A 190 -16.12 10.98 -8.26
N LEU A 191 -15.88 12.28 -8.04
CA LEU A 191 -15.94 13.28 -9.12
C LEU A 191 -14.85 13.03 -10.18
N GLY A 192 -13.62 12.73 -9.75
CA GLY A 192 -12.50 12.40 -10.62
C GLY A 192 -12.80 11.17 -11.48
N THR A 193 -13.37 10.11 -10.89
CA THR A 193 -13.82 8.91 -11.62
C THR A 193 -14.84 9.26 -12.70
N LEU A 194 -15.85 10.08 -12.40
CA LEU A 194 -16.84 10.49 -13.40
C LEU A 194 -16.21 11.32 -14.53
N GLN A 195 -15.26 12.21 -14.20
CA GLN A 195 -14.53 13.00 -15.19
C GLN A 195 -13.66 12.12 -16.11
N CYS A 196 -12.92 11.17 -15.53
CA CYS A 196 -12.07 10.23 -16.25
C CYS A 196 -12.92 9.25 -17.09
N LEU A 197 -14.08 8.81 -16.58
CA LEU A 197 -15.03 7.99 -17.34
C LEU A 197 -15.51 8.68 -18.62
N ALA A 198 -15.80 9.98 -18.56
CA ALA A 198 -16.23 10.75 -19.72
C ALA A 198 -15.13 10.85 -20.80
N LYS A 199 -13.87 10.81 -20.38
CA LYS A 199 -12.66 10.87 -21.22
C LYS A 199 -11.84 9.58 -21.14
N LEU A 200 -12.51 8.42 -21.13
CA LEU A 200 -11.84 7.13 -20.95
C LEU A 200 -10.70 6.96 -21.96
N ARG A 201 -9.49 6.72 -21.45
CA ARG A 201 -8.26 6.51 -22.23
C ARG A 201 -7.86 5.05 -22.20
N VAL A 202 -7.04 4.68 -23.18
CA VAL A 202 -6.33 3.41 -23.26
C VAL A 202 -4.84 3.71 -23.24
N TYR A 203 -4.08 2.90 -22.51
CA TYR A 203 -2.65 3.05 -22.32
C TYR A 203 -1.97 1.81 -22.86
N GLN A 204 -0.87 2.01 -23.57
CA GLN A 204 -0.10 0.93 -24.19
C GLN A 204 1.12 0.60 -23.34
N GLY A 205 1.28 -0.68 -23.02
CA GLY A 205 2.36 -1.15 -22.17
C GLY A 205 2.44 -2.67 -22.14
N ARG A 206 3.51 -3.19 -21.55
CA ARG A 206 3.69 -4.62 -21.31
C ARG A 206 3.61 -4.89 -19.82
N LEU A 207 2.75 -5.83 -19.42
CA LEU A 207 2.63 -6.28 -18.04
C LEU A 207 3.15 -7.71 -17.94
N SER A 208 4.02 -7.95 -16.97
CA SER A 208 4.49 -9.29 -16.60
C SER A 208 4.38 -9.47 -15.09
N TYR A 209 4.15 -10.69 -14.62
CA TYR A 209 4.05 -10.97 -13.19
C TYR A 209 4.45 -12.39 -12.82
N LEU A 210 4.85 -12.57 -11.56
CA LEU A 210 5.08 -13.87 -10.94
C LEU A 210 3.85 -14.24 -10.10
N PRO A 211 2.97 -15.16 -10.53
CA PRO A 211 1.82 -15.54 -9.74
C PRO A 211 2.25 -16.22 -8.44
N ILE A 212 1.42 -16.12 -7.40
CA ILE A 212 1.58 -16.99 -6.23
C ILE A 212 1.33 -18.43 -6.68
N ALA A 213 2.24 -19.34 -6.33
CA ALA A 213 2.03 -20.75 -6.58
C ALA A 213 0.72 -21.16 -5.89
N THR A 214 -0.29 -21.51 -6.68
CA THR A 214 -1.47 -22.16 -6.12
C THR A 214 -1.02 -23.55 -5.70
N GLU A 215 -1.23 -23.92 -4.44
CA GLU A 215 -1.15 -25.31 -4.00
C GLU A 215 -2.26 -26.10 -4.72
N GLN A 216 -2.08 -26.38 -6.01
CA GLN A 216 -2.89 -27.34 -6.72
C GLN A 216 -2.44 -28.71 -6.21
N GLY A 217 -3.37 -29.39 -5.53
CA GLY A 217 -3.13 -30.61 -4.77
C GLY A 217 -2.34 -31.66 -5.55
N SER A 218 -1.10 -31.88 -5.13
CA SER A 218 -0.44 -33.17 -5.31
C SER A 218 -1.05 -34.14 -4.30
N SER A 219 -1.69 -35.22 -4.79
CA SER A 219 -2.09 -36.37 -3.99
C SER A 219 -0.94 -36.83 -3.06
N PRO A 220 -1.24 -37.41 -1.88
CA PRO A 220 -0.22 -37.80 -0.92
C PRO A 220 0.52 -39.04 -1.43
N ALA A 221 1.51 -38.84 -2.31
CA ALA A 221 2.51 -39.85 -2.58
C ALA A 221 3.36 -40.02 -1.32
N SER A 222 3.39 -41.25 -0.83
CA SER A 222 4.11 -41.76 0.33
C SER A 222 5.48 -41.10 0.52
N ARG A 223 5.67 -40.42 1.65
CA ARG A 223 6.99 -40.04 2.14
C ARG A 223 7.73 -41.31 2.58
N ASP A 224 8.62 -41.79 1.73
CA ASP A 224 9.64 -42.77 2.12
C ASP A 224 10.63 -42.08 3.09
N PRO A 225 10.86 -42.59 4.32
CA PRO A 225 11.71 -41.93 5.31
C PRO A 225 13.22 -41.95 5.01
N HIS A 226 13.66 -42.52 3.87
CA HIS A 226 15.07 -42.84 3.62
C HIS A 226 15.61 -42.46 2.23
N ALA A 227 15.07 -41.41 1.59
CA ALA A 227 15.71 -40.85 0.40
C ALA A 227 16.73 -39.75 0.79
N PRO A 228 17.98 -39.79 0.30
CA PRO A 228 18.97 -38.76 0.60
C PRO A 228 18.57 -37.44 -0.06
N VAL A 229 18.41 -36.39 0.76
CA VAL A 229 18.20 -35.02 0.31
C VAL A 229 19.50 -34.51 -0.32
N THR A 230 19.59 -34.53 -1.64
CA THR A 230 20.60 -33.76 -2.37
C THR A 230 20.22 -32.29 -2.29
N ASN A 231 20.81 -31.59 -1.32
CA ASN A 231 20.76 -30.15 -1.20
C ASN A 231 21.34 -29.48 -2.46
N GLY A 232 20.46 -29.03 -3.35
CA GLY A 232 20.78 -28.03 -4.37
C GLY A 232 20.94 -26.64 -3.74
N HIS A 233 21.87 -26.50 -2.81
CA HIS A 233 22.35 -25.20 -2.37
C HIS A 233 23.16 -24.59 -3.51
N ILE A 234 22.60 -23.63 -4.23
CA ILE A 234 23.43 -22.59 -4.83
C ILE A 234 23.85 -21.71 -3.65
N LEU A 235 24.95 -22.10 -2.99
CA LEU A 235 25.69 -21.23 -2.10
C LEU A 235 26.25 -20.10 -2.96
N GLN A 236 25.57 -18.95 -2.99
CA GLN A 236 26.31 -17.71 -3.21
C GLN A 236 27.20 -17.47 -2.00
N PRO A 237 28.44 -17.00 -2.19
CA PRO A 237 29.27 -16.63 -1.05
C PRO A 237 28.51 -15.57 -0.26
N ALA A 238 28.45 -15.73 1.06
CA ALA A 238 27.97 -14.71 1.97
C ALA A 238 28.83 -13.45 1.76
N GLY A 239 28.38 -12.59 0.85
CA GLY A 239 28.88 -11.24 0.72
C GLY A 239 28.54 -10.53 2.02
N THR A 240 29.55 -9.97 2.66
CA THR A 240 29.43 -9.08 3.80
C THR A 240 28.44 -7.97 3.42
N GLU A 241 27.17 -8.09 3.85
CA GLU A 241 26.20 -7.00 3.75
C GLU A 241 26.79 -5.83 4.55
N GLY A 242 27.24 -4.79 3.84
CA GLY A 242 27.74 -3.59 4.48
C GLY A 242 26.63 -2.94 5.31
N PRO A 243 26.96 -2.26 6.42
CA PRO A 243 25.98 -1.48 7.17
C PRO A 243 25.26 -0.51 6.22
N GLY A 244 23.92 -0.55 6.20
CA GLY A 244 23.09 0.30 5.34
C GLY A 244 22.64 -0.30 3.99
N SER A 245 22.95 -1.56 3.67
CA SER A 245 22.38 -2.19 2.45
C SER A 245 20.88 -2.48 2.62
N LEU A 246 20.06 -1.96 1.69
CA LEU A 246 18.63 -2.27 1.57
C LEU A 246 18.40 -3.77 1.31
N PRO A 247 17.21 -4.31 1.63
CA PRO A 247 16.93 -5.74 1.42
C PRO A 247 17.07 -6.11 -0.07
N PRO A 248 17.57 -7.30 -0.43
CA PRO A 248 17.66 -7.71 -1.83
C PRO A 248 16.28 -8.10 -2.38
N ASP A 249 15.96 -7.65 -3.59
CA ASP A 249 14.75 -8.07 -4.32
C ASP A 249 15.05 -9.36 -5.12
N SER A 250 15.12 -10.49 -4.41
CA SER A 250 15.59 -11.77 -4.96
C SER A 250 14.73 -12.34 -6.10
N LEU A 251 13.50 -11.85 -6.27
CA LEU A 251 12.58 -12.24 -7.34
C LEU A 251 12.78 -11.42 -8.62
N LEU A 252 13.51 -10.30 -8.54
CA LEU A 252 13.61 -9.32 -9.61
C LEU A 252 14.97 -9.43 -10.33
N VAL A 253 14.93 -9.37 -11.64
CA VAL A 253 16.11 -9.15 -12.49
C VAL A 253 16.18 -7.67 -12.89
N PRO A 254 17.34 -7.12 -13.31
CA PRO A 254 17.42 -5.74 -13.78
C PRO A 254 16.40 -5.44 -14.89
N LEU A 255 15.87 -4.21 -14.93
CA LEU A 255 14.86 -3.80 -15.92
C LEU A 255 15.34 -3.93 -17.38
N GLY A 256 16.65 -3.84 -17.63
CA GLY A 256 17.25 -4.05 -18.96
C GLY A 256 17.34 -5.51 -19.41
N GLN A 257 17.01 -6.48 -18.55
CA GLN A 257 17.00 -7.91 -18.87
C GLN A 257 15.58 -8.42 -19.03
N PRO A 258 15.32 -9.44 -19.86
CA PRO A 258 14.00 -10.07 -19.95
C PRO A 258 13.58 -10.63 -18.59
N VAL A 259 12.28 -10.58 -18.28
CA VAL A 259 11.73 -11.25 -17.10
C VAL A 259 12.04 -12.76 -17.15
N PRO A 260 12.20 -13.43 -15.99
CA PRO A 260 12.44 -14.87 -15.96
C PRO A 260 11.36 -15.67 -16.71
N ALA A 261 11.76 -16.78 -17.34
CA ALA A 261 10.86 -17.57 -18.18
C ALA A 261 9.64 -18.19 -17.45
N HIS A 262 9.71 -18.29 -16.11
CA HIS A 262 8.61 -18.80 -15.27
C HIS A 262 7.59 -17.70 -14.90
N TRP A 263 7.84 -16.44 -15.27
CA TRP A 263 6.86 -15.37 -15.12
C TRP A 263 5.81 -15.43 -16.23
N THR A 264 4.61 -14.98 -15.92
CA THR A 264 3.55 -14.79 -16.91
C THR A 264 3.73 -13.43 -17.58
N VAL A 265 3.76 -13.42 -18.91
CA VAL A 265 3.68 -12.19 -19.71
C VAL A 265 2.25 -12.06 -20.23
N VAL A 266 1.59 -10.94 -19.90
CA VAL A 266 0.23 -10.67 -20.38
C VAL A 266 0.26 -10.46 -21.89
N PRO A 267 -0.55 -11.18 -22.68
CA PRO A 267 -0.53 -11.06 -24.14
C PRO A 267 -1.18 -9.75 -24.62
N GLU A 268 -2.13 -9.20 -23.86
CA GLU A 268 -2.68 -7.89 -24.13
C GLU A 268 -1.67 -6.78 -23.83
N GLU A 269 -1.59 -5.79 -24.71
CA GLU A 269 -0.69 -4.64 -24.57
C GLU A 269 -1.44 -3.31 -24.40
N GLU A 270 -2.78 -3.35 -24.40
CA GLU A 270 -3.66 -2.20 -24.29
C GLU A 270 -4.54 -2.32 -23.04
N PHE A 271 -4.36 -1.38 -22.13
CA PHE A 271 -5.00 -1.39 -20.82
C PHE A 271 -5.81 -0.11 -20.59
N VAL A 272 -6.87 -0.21 -19.79
CA VAL A 272 -7.50 0.95 -19.14
C VAL A 272 -6.81 1.27 -17.82
N LEU A 273 -6.37 0.25 -17.08
CA LEU A 273 -5.59 0.40 -15.87
C LEU A 273 -4.76 -0.85 -15.58
N VAL A 274 -3.69 -0.65 -14.84
CA VAL A 274 -2.99 -1.67 -14.07
C VAL A 274 -2.87 -1.13 -12.64
N TYR A 275 -3.25 -1.93 -11.65
CA TYR A 275 -3.20 -1.52 -10.25
C TYR A 275 -2.79 -2.72 -9.39
N ALA A 276 -1.65 -2.58 -8.72
CA ALA A 276 -1.13 -3.52 -7.75
C ALA A 276 -1.46 -2.99 -6.35
N ILE A 277 -2.43 -3.59 -5.67
CA ILE A 277 -2.82 -3.19 -4.31
C ILE A 277 -2.34 -4.20 -3.29
N TYR A 278 -1.92 -3.75 -2.11
CA TYR A 278 -1.37 -4.60 -1.05
C TYR A 278 -2.31 -4.69 0.15
N GLN A 279 -3.29 -3.78 0.21
CA GLN A 279 -4.32 -3.74 1.25
C GLN A 279 -5.71 -3.84 0.63
N SER A 280 -6.73 -4.01 1.47
CA SER A 280 -8.10 -4.26 1.00
C SER A 280 -8.76 -3.06 0.32
N HIS A 281 -8.49 -1.84 0.81
CA HIS A 281 -9.16 -0.63 0.36
C HIS A 281 -8.25 0.23 -0.52
N LEU A 282 -8.82 0.75 -1.62
CA LEU A 282 -8.24 1.84 -2.43
C LEU A 282 -8.55 3.22 -1.82
N GLY A 283 -9.55 3.27 -0.96
CA GLY A 283 -9.97 4.45 -0.23
C GLY A 283 -11.11 4.10 0.73
N THR A 284 -11.52 5.04 1.57
CA THR A 284 -12.45 4.78 2.69
C THR A 284 -13.71 3.98 2.32
N ASN A 285 -14.25 4.18 1.12
CA ASN A 285 -15.47 3.50 0.63
C ASN A 285 -15.22 2.66 -0.63
N LEU A 286 -13.98 2.24 -0.89
CA LEU A 286 -13.60 1.51 -2.09
C LEU A 286 -12.85 0.23 -1.70
N LEU A 287 -13.59 -0.84 -1.46
CA LEU A 287 -13.07 -2.17 -1.16
C LEU A 287 -12.67 -2.84 -2.48
N MET A 288 -11.39 -2.77 -2.82
CA MET A 288 -10.84 -3.27 -4.09
C MET A 288 -10.34 -4.72 -3.97
N ALA A 289 -9.70 -5.09 -2.86
CA ALA A 289 -9.23 -6.45 -2.62
C ALA A 289 -9.85 -7.04 -1.34
N PRO A 290 -11.10 -7.55 -1.38
CA PRO A 290 -11.77 -8.12 -0.20
C PRO A 290 -11.01 -9.27 0.47
N ALA A 291 -10.18 -9.99 -0.29
CA ALA A 291 -9.40 -11.12 0.19
C ALA A 291 -8.05 -10.74 0.82
N ALA A 292 -7.61 -9.48 0.68
CA ALA A 292 -6.31 -9.02 1.16
C ALA A 292 -6.23 -9.04 2.68
N ARG A 293 -5.05 -9.35 3.21
CA ARG A 293 -4.72 -9.25 4.64
C ARG A 293 -3.45 -8.43 4.82
N LEU A 294 -3.17 -8.02 6.06
CA LEU A 294 -1.98 -7.19 6.34
C LEU A 294 -0.67 -7.88 5.92
N HIS A 295 -0.56 -9.21 6.13
CA HIS A 295 0.66 -9.97 5.93
C HIS A 295 0.37 -11.33 5.27
N ASP A 296 -0.21 -11.33 4.07
CA ASP A 296 -0.49 -12.54 3.29
C ASP A 296 0.59 -12.86 2.23
N GLY A 297 1.64 -12.05 2.13
CA GLY A 297 2.72 -12.18 1.17
C GLY A 297 2.27 -11.96 -0.27
N CYS A 298 1.12 -11.30 -0.49
CA CYS A 298 0.49 -11.13 -1.78
C CYS A 298 0.55 -9.68 -2.26
N ILE A 299 0.81 -9.51 -3.55
CA ILE A 299 0.40 -8.33 -4.30
C ILE A 299 -0.90 -8.69 -5.02
N HIS A 300 -1.98 -7.97 -4.73
CA HIS A 300 -3.26 -8.16 -5.43
C HIS A 300 -3.23 -7.36 -6.73
N LEU A 301 -2.84 -8.01 -7.82
CA LEU A 301 -2.70 -7.36 -9.12
C LEU A 301 -4.03 -7.37 -9.87
N PHE A 302 -4.51 -6.18 -10.19
CA PHE A 302 -5.66 -5.95 -11.05
C PHE A 302 -5.19 -5.30 -12.34
N TYR A 303 -5.73 -5.75 -13.46
CA TYR A 303 -5.57 -5.04 -14.72
C TYR A 303 -6.86 -5.10 -15.52
N MET A 304 -7.10 -4.05 -16.29
CA MET A 304 -8.30 -3.92 -17.09
C MET A 304 -7.92 -3.78 -18.55
N LYS A 305 -8.40 -4.71 -19.36
CA LYS A 305 -8.15 -4.73 -20.81
C LYS A 305 -8.92 -3.62 -21.52
N ALA A 306 -8.35 -3.12 -22.61
CA ALA A 306 -9.08 -2.24 -23.53
C ALA A 306 -10.37 -2.90 -24.05
N GLY A 307 -11.33 -2.08 -24.49
CA GLY A 307 -12.63 -2.54 -25.01
C GLY A 307 -13.79 -2.54 -24.00
N ILE A 308 -13.52 -2.31 -22.71
CA ILE A 308 -14.58 -2.20 -21.70
C ILE A 308 -15.47 -0.96 -21.96
N SER A 309 -16.78 -1.13 -21.83
CA SER A 309 -17.72 -0.01 -21.93
C SER A 309 -17.68 0.88 -20.68
N ARG A 310 -17.91 2.18 -20.83
CA ARG A 310 -18.01 3.14 -19.72
C ARG A 310 -19.09 2.75 -18.70
N VAL A 311 -20.20 2.19 -19.16
CA VAL A 311 -21.30 1.71 -18.30
C VAL A 311 -20.86 0.52 -17.47
N THR A 312 -20.14 -0.43 -18.07
CA THR A 312 -19.58 -1.58 -17.35
C THR A 312 -18.56 -1.12 -16.31
N LEU A 313 -17.68 -0.19 -16.67
CA LEU A 313 -16.70 0.37 -15.75
C LEU A 313 -17.36 1.11 -14.57
N LEU A 314 -18.41 1.89 -14.82
CA LEU A 314 -19.19 2.52 -13.76
C LEU A 314 -19.87 1.49 -12.84
N LYS A 315 -20.42 0.39 -13.39
CA LYS A 315 -20.99 -0.71 -12.59
C LYS A 315 -19.95 -1.36 -11.70
N LEU A 316 -18.74 -1.62 -12.21
CA LEU A 316 -17.63 -2.15 -11.42
C LEU A 316 -17.28 -1.20 -10.27
N PHE A 317 -17.11 0.10 -10.56
CA PHE A 317 -16.79 1.10 -9.54
C PHE A 317 -17.86 1.19 -8.44
N LEU A 318 -19.14 1.18 -8.81
CA LEU A 318 -20.23 1.19 -7.83
C LEU A 318 -20.25 -0.09 -6.97
N ALA A 319 -19.93 -1.25 -7.55
CA ALA A 319 -19.85 -2.51 -6.81
C ALA A 319 -18.64 -2.57 -5.86
N MET A 320 -17.56 -1.82 -6.12
CA MET A 320 -16.41 -1.73 -5.20
C MET A 320 -16.78 -1.16 -3.83
N SER A 321 -17.85 -0.37 -3.70
CA SER A 321 -18.26 0.13 -2.38
C SER A 321 -18.72 -0.97 -1.42
N ARG A 322 -19.02 -2.16 -1.95
CA ARG A 322 -19.38 -3.36 -1.20
C ARG A 322 -18.39 -4.51 -1.39
N GLY A 323 -17.32 -4.30 -2.17
CA GLY A 323 -16.37 -5.36 -2.53
C GLY A 323 -16.90 -6.42 -3.51
N THR A 324 -18.07 -6.24 -4.12
CA THR A 324 -18.73 -7.28 -4.96
C THR A 324 -18.45 -7.11 -6.46
N HIS A 325 -17.43 -6.34 -6.82
CA HIS A 325 -17.12 -6.02 -8.22
C HIS A 325 -16.49 -7.20 -8.97
N LEU A 326 -15.82 -8.12 -8.25
CA LEU A 326 -15.32 -9.38 -8.79
C LEU A 326 -16.47 -10.34 -9.14
N ASP A 327 -17.57 -10.33 -8.37
CA ASP A 327 -18.75 -11.18 -8.59
C ASP A 327 -19.49 -10.85 -9.90
N LEU A 328 -19.24 -9.66 -10.47
CA LEU A 328 -19.80 -9.25 -11.75
C LEU A 328 -19.19 -10.00 -12.94
N ASN A 329 -18.12 -10.79 -12.72
CA ASN A 329 -17.47 -11.65 -13.72
C ASN A 329 -17.19 -10.91 -15.05
N CYS A 330 -16.72 -9.67 -14.95
CA CYS A 330 -16.44 -8.85 -16.12
C CYS A 330 -15.23 -9.41 -16.88
N PRO A 331 -15.34 -9.81 -18.17
CA PRO A 331 -14.24 -10.44 -18.90
C PRO A 331 -13.06 -9.50 -19.21
N HIS A 332 -13.24 -8.20 -18.97
CA HIS A 332 -12.21 -7.18 -19.14
C HIS A 332 -11.42 -6.92 -17.86
N LEU A 333 -11.96 -7.27 -16.69
CA LEU A 333 -11.29 -7.12 -15.42
C LEU A 333 -10.58 -8.43 -15.09
N CYS A 334 -9.26 -8.37 -14.94
CA CYS A 334 -8.44 -9.48 -14.49
C CYS A 334 -7.94 -9.19 -13.08
N TYR A 335 -7.97 -10.21 -12.23
CA TYR A 335 -7.43 -10.20 -10.88
C TYR A 335 -6.55 -11.43 -10.70
N VAL A 336 -5.32 -11.24 -10.22
CA VAL A 336 -4.39 -12.31 -9.93
C VAL A 336 -3.54 -11.95 -8.71
N PRO A 337 -3.44 -12.81 -7.68
CA PRO A 337 -2.49 -12.62 -6.60
C PRO A 337 -1.08 -13.01 -7.09
N VAL A 338 -0.11 -12.11 -6.89
CA VAL A 338 1.26 -12.22 -7.42
C VAL A 338 2.30 -11.98 -6.31
N ARG A 339 3.52 -12.46 -6.52
CA ARG A 339 4.69 -12.20 -5.66
C ARG A 339 5.54 -11.04 -6.15
N ALA A 340 5.46 -10.75 -7.45
CA ALA A 340 6.22 -9.70 -8.11
C ALA A 340 5.53 -9.33 -9.43
N PHE A 341 5.77 -8.12 -9.92
CA PHE A 341 5.29 -7.64 -11.22
C PHE A 341 6.32 -6.74 -11.90
N ARG A 342 6.16 -6.57 -13.22
CA ARG A 342 6.87 -5.59 -14.03
C ARG A 342 5.90 -4.95 -15.01
N LEU A 343 5.89 -3.62 -15.04
CA LEU A 343 5.13 -2.83 -15.98
C LEU A 343 6.08 -1.97 -16.83
N GLU A 344 5.95 -2.08 -18.14
CA GLU A 344 6.77 -1.37 -19.12
C GLU A 344 5.86 -0.55 -20.06
N PRO A 345 5.63 0.75 -19.78
CA PRO A 345 4.85 1.61 -20.66
C PRO A 345 5.55 1.76 -22.01
N ARG A 346 4.81 1.68 -23.12
CA ARG A 346 5.38 1.85 -24.48
C ARG A 346 5.57 3.31 -24.88
N VAL A 347 4.79 4.20 -24.28
CA VAL A 347 4.89 5.65 -24.46
C VAL A 347 4.91 6.26 -23.06
N ALA A 348 5.63 7.36 -22.85
CA ALA A 348 5.54 8.18 -21.63
C ALA A 348 4.18 8.90 -21.48
N ALA A 349 3.09 8.26 -21.96
CA ALA A 349 1.73 8.73 -21.91
C ALA A 349 0.98 7.93 -20.84
N GLY A 350 0.84 8.54 -19.67
CA GLY A 350 0.12 7.96 -18.55
C GLY A 350 0.65 8.51 -17.24
N ILE A 351 -0.21 8.57 -16.24
CA ILE A 351 0.18 8.92 -14.88
C ILE A 351 0.43 7.61 -14.14
N MET A 352 1.51 7.57 -13.37
CA MET A 352 1.77 6.51 -12.40
C MET A 352 1.63 7.08 -11.00
N THR A 353 1.12 6.26 -10.08
CA THR A 353 1.03 6.61 -8.67
C THR A 353 1.56 5.50 -7.78
N VAL A 354 2.13 5.86 -6.64
CA VAL A 354 2.59 4.96 -5.58
C VAL A 354 2.07 5.48 -4.26
N ASP A 355 1.24 4.71 -3.57
CA ASP A 355 0.55 5.11 -2.34
C ASP A 355 -0.20 6.47 -2.47
N GLY A 356 -0.63 6.79 -3.70
CA GLY A 356 -1.31 8.05 -4.04
C GLY A 356 -0.39 9.18 -4.50
N GLU A 357 0.94 9.03 -4.39
CA GLU A 357 1.92 10.03 -4.80
C GLU A 357 2.35 9.86 -6.26
N ALA A 358 2.61 10.97 -6.96
CA ALA A 358 2.93 10.95 -8.38
C ALA A 358 4.31 10.32 -8.67
N LEU A 359 4.36 9.44 -9.67
CA LEU A 359 5.57 8.83 -10.18
C LEU A 359 5.75 9.15 -11.68
N ALA A 360 7.00 9.32 -12.10
CA ALA A 360 7.33 9.44 -13.52
C ALA A 360 6.90 8.17 -14.28
N CYS A 361 6.32 8.35 -15.47
CA CYS A 361 5.89 7.23 -16.30
C CYS A 361 7.11 6.60 -17.00
N GLU A 362 7.67 5.58 -16.38
CA GLU A 362 8.81 4.80 -16.86
C GLU A 362 8.62 3.32 -16.51
N PRO A 363 9.44 2.38 -17.01
CA PRO A 363 9.37 0.99 -16.56
C PRO A 363 9.57 0.86 -15.05
N VAL A 364 8.69 0.09 -14.41
CA VAL A 364 8.67 -0.17 -12.96
C VAL A 364 8.53 -1.66 -12.71
N GLN A 365 9.18 -2.16 -11.67
CA GLN A 365 8.98 -3.50 -11.15
C GLN A 365 8.90 -3.49 -9.63
N GLY A 366 8.13 -4.44 -9.08
CA GLY A 366 7.91 -4.60 -7.64
C GLY A 366 7.68 -6.04 -7.23
#